data_AF-A0AAT9FM41-F1
#
_entry.id   AF-A0AAT9FM41-F1
#
_cell.length_a   1.000
_cell.length_b   1.000
_cell.length_c   1.000
_cell.angle_alpha   90.00
_cell.angle_beta   90.00
_cell.angle_gamma   90.00
#
_symmetry.space_group_name_H-M   'P 1'
#
loop_
_entity.id
_entity.type
_entity.pdbx_description
1 polymer ?
#
loop_
_entity_poly.entity_id
_entity_poly.type
_entity_poly.pdbx_seq_one_letter_code
_entity_poly.pdbx_strand_id
1 'polypeptide(L)'
;MTPKSSYLGVALVAWLTIALPVIAEPTPTPLPEGQIKAHRIASDVFNPGWDWSRFPGATVTRLSLDKAELLVMALNRNAKSNPANSGLKAQKSFHCFNDIIVCLGSSISHPNSKDPVETLLFQQHLKKADHPIGINGKDVSALPYDKTFTSPTLLCDVVGNYYHIPGKQDLRISRQSSHTNSHQARAWLDHGTQTKNASYHYSVLVSPNKERVEAWKNSRGYTLLRHDSGAHIVAAGNTTSYALFKAGKAEAVPQEGKPNPAVIKVSAPCLIITKLEENTLKLYLTGSDLRTPSEEDEIFNSKGNGPIIVTLNGPYTLQSGIGVAATTVDGKTTLNFNTDRGRTLRCVLK
;
A
#
# COMPACT_ATOMS: atom_id res chain seq x y z
N MET A 1 39.70 -9.39 25.00
CA MET A 1 39.34 -9.39 23.57
C MET A 1 37.83 -9.53 23.48
N THR A 2 37.14 -8.41 23.28
CA THR A 2 35.69 -8.34 23.10
C THR A 2 35.39 -8.45 21.60
N PRO A 3 34.51 -9.36 21.14
CA PRO A 3 34.10 -9.36 19.75
C PRO A 3 33.12 -8.20 19.51
N LYS A 4 33.46 -7.35 18.54
CA LYS A 4 32.64 -6.23 18.06
C LYS A 4 31.30 -6.77 17.53
N SER A 5 30.18 -6.31 18.10
CA SER A 5 28.86 -6.50 17.51
C SER A 5 28.71 -5.61 16.28
N SER A 6 28.83 -6.19 15.09
CA SER A 6 28.50 -5.52 13.84
C SER A 6 26.98 -5.56 13.62
N TYR A 7 26.32 -4.44 13.84
CA TYR A 7 24.92 -4.23 13.45
C TYR A 7 24.86 -4.09 11.91
N LEU A 8 24.19 -5.02 11.22
CA LEU A 8 23.84 -4.88 9.81
C LEU A 8 22.32 -4.87 9.68
N GLY A 9 21.75 -3.72 9.30
CA GLY A 9 20.31 -3.52 9.05
C GLY A 9 19.85 -4.18 7.75
N VAL A 10 18.57 -4.57 7.68
CA VAL A 10 17.94 -5.32 6.57
C VAL A 10 16.75 -4.53 6.00
N ALA A 11 16.45 -4.71 4.70
CA ALA A 11 15.55 -3.86 3.89
C ALA A 11 14.37 -4.64 3.24
N LEU A 12 13.12 -4.10 3.25
CA LEU A 12 11.98 -4.59 2.42
C LEU A 12 10.84 -3.56 2.15
N VAL A 13 10.43 -3.35 0.88
CA VAL A 13 9.71 -2.16 0.38
C VAL A 13 8.20 -2.16 0.65
N ALA A 14 7.65 -1.09 1.25
CA ALA A 14 6.25 -0.69 1.03
C ALA A 14 6.15 0.83 0.83
N TRP A 15 5.24 1.24 -0.05
CA TRP A 15 4.91 2.63 -0.28
C TRP A 15 3.78 3.05 0.67
N LEU A 16 4.10 3.82 1.70
CA LEU A 16 3.12 4.59 2.46
C LEU A 16 3.44 6.07 2.26
N THR A 17 2.70 6.74 1.37
CA THR A 17 2.66 8.20 1.32
C THR A 17 1.25 8.63 1.67
N ILE A 18 1.05 9.03 2.92
CA ILE A 18 -0.16 9.73 3.34
C ILE A 18 0.03 11.19 2.91
N ALA A 19 -0.60 11.59 1.80
CA ALA A 19 -0.71 13.01 1.45
C ALA A 19 -1.83 13.62 2.31
N LEU A 20 -1.49 14.15 3.48
CA LEU A 20 -2.38 15.06 4.21
C LEU A 20 -2.27 16.47 3.59
N PRO A 21 -3.37 17.23 3.46
CA PRO A 21 -3.28 18.63 3.09
C PRO A 21 -2.48 19.41 4.15
N VAL A 22 -1.58 20.27 3.67
CA VAL A 22 -0.79 21.19 4.51
C VAL A 22 -1.76 22.15 5.21
N ILE A 23 -2.04 21.88 6.48
CA ILE A 23 -2.54 22.88 7.43
C ILE A 23 -1.28 23.59 7.95
N ALA A 24 -1.32 24.92 7.99
CA ALA A 24 -0.22 25.76 8.45
C ALA A 24 0.39 25.22 9.75
N GLU A 25 1.72 25.06 9.79
CA GLU A 25 2.45 24.51 10.92
C GLU A 25 2.30 25.40 12.16
N PRO A 26 1.74 24.90 13.29
CA PRO A 26 2.10 25.46 14.58
C PRO A 26 3.48 24.92 14.97
N THR A 27 4.30 25.79 15.56
CA THR A 27 5.63 25.51 16.11
C THR A 27 5.66 24.18 16.88
N PRO A 28 6.70 23.33 16.69
CA PRO A 28 6.75 22.02 17.33
C PRO A 28 7.05 22.16 18.82
N THR A 29 5.99 22.16 19.63
CA THR A 29 6.12 21.85 21.06
C THR A 29 6.32 20.34 21.21
N PRO A 30 7.39 19.87 21.88
CA PRO A 30 7.57 18.45 22.13
C PRO A 30 6.40 17.92 22.96
N LEU A 31 5.73 16.88 22.45
CA LEU A 31 4.63 16.24 23.18
C LEU A 31 5.19 15.50 24.40
N PRO A 32 4.57 15.64 25.59
CA PRO A 32 5.02 14.94 26.79
C PRO A 32 4.97 13.42 26.61
N GLU A 33 5.95 12.69 27.17
CA GLU A 33 6.12 11.23 27.07
C GLU A 33 4.86 10.39 27.39
N GLY A 34 3.89 10.96 28.10
CA GLY A 34 2.59 10.34 28.37
C GLY A 34 1.68 10.14 27.15
N GLN A 35 1.77 10.99 26.11
CA GLN A 35 0.92 10.86 24.92
C GLN A 35 1.41 9.77 23.95
N ILE A 36 2.71 9.49 23.93
CA ILE A 36 3.30 8.40 23.12
C ILE A 36 2.81 7.03 23.62
N LYS A 37 2.58 6.88 24.94
CA LYS A 37 1.95 5.68 25.52
C LYS A 37 0.46 5.56 25.17
N ALA A 38 -0.29 6.67 25.16
CA ALA A 38 -1.72 6.66 24.84
C ALA A 38 -2.01 6.22 23.38
N HIS A 39 -1.17 6.61 22.42
CA HIS A 39 -1.35 6.23 21.01
C HIS A 39 -1.01 4.76 20.71
N ARG A 40 -0.09 4.14 21.46
CA ARG A 40 0.21 2.69 21.36
C ARG A 40 -0.92 1.81 21.87
N ILE A 41 -1.63 2.27 22.91
CA ILE A 41 -2.74 1.52 23.53
C ILE A 41 -4.04 1.67 22.73
N ALA A 42 -4.18 2.72 21.92
CA ALA A 42 -5.38 2.96 21.11
C ALA A 42 -5.47 2.13 19.82
N SER A 43 -4.33 1.68 19.27
CA SER A 43 -4.27 0.88 18.03
C SER A 43 -4.06 -0.62 18.26
N ASP A 44 -3.93 -1.05 19.53
CA ASP A 44 -3.72 -2.45 19.96
C ASP A 44 -2.53 -3.18 19.27
N VAL A 45 -1.55 -2.42 18.79
CA VAL A 45 -0.30 -2.91 18.18
C VAL A 45 0.77 -3.13 19.26
N PHE A 46 1.52 -4.23 19.19
CA PHE A 46 2.68 -4.57 20.05
C PHE A 46 2.38 -5.10 21.46
N ASN A 47 1.43 -6.03 21.57
CA ASN A 47 1.14 -6.77 22.83
C ASN A 47 1.85 -8.15 22.88
N PRO A 48 1.99 -8.76 24.08
CA PRO A 48 2.51 -10.13 24.20
C PRO A 48 1.81 -11.11 23.27
N GLY A 49 2.56 -11.97 22.60
CA GLY A 49 2.07 -12.90 21.59
C GLY A 49 1.95 -12.33 20.17
N TRP A 50 2.27 -11.04 19.94
CA TRP A 50 2.31 -10.46 18.60
C TRP A 50 3.22 -11.29 17.68
N ASP A 51 2.68 -11.69 16.52
CA ASP A 51 3.45 -12.38 15.50
C ASP A 51 4.18 -11.36 14.61
N TRP A 52 5.48 -11.23 14.82
CA TRP A 52 6.36 -10.29 14.13
C TRP A 52 6.61 -10.65 12.67
N SER A 53 6.28 -11.87 12.24
CA SER A 53 6.29 -12.21 10.81
C SER A 53 5.06 -11.65 10.08
N ARG A 54 4.03 -11.21 10.82
CA ARG A 54 2.68 -10.91 10.30
C ARG A 54 2.25 -9.46 10.49
N PHE A 55 3.03 -8.52 9.96
CA PHE A 55 2.66 -7.10 9.98
C PHE A 55 1.45 -6.80 9.06
N PRO A 56 0.45 -6.02 9.51
CA PRO A 56 -0.67 -5.62 8.67
C PRO A 56 -0.22 -4.98 7.35
N GLY A 57 -0.79 -5.42 6.24
CA GLY A 57 -0.45 -4.96 4.88
C GLY A 57 0.76 -5.66 4.25
N ALA A 58 1.60 -6.37 5.00
CA ALA A 58 2.77 -7.08 4.47
C ALA A 58 2.35 -8.33 3.67
N THR A 59 3.16 -8.68 2.65
CA THR A 59 3.10 -10.01 2.00
C THR A 59 4.38 -10.75 2.39
N VAL A 60 4.24 -11.91 3.00
CA VAL A 60 5.34 -12.63 3.65
C VAL A 60 5.26 -14.12 3.35
N THR A 61 6.40 -14.79 3.37
CA THR A 61 6.46 -16.25 3.56
C THR A 61 6.24 -16.52 5.04
N ARG A 62 5.30 -17.40 5.41
CA ARG A 62 5.04 -17.73 6.82
C ARG A 62 6.25 -18.45 7.41
N LEU A 63 7.02 -17.77 8.26
CA LEU A 63 8.15 -18.35 8.97
C LEU A 63 7.71 -18.89 10.34
N SER A 64 8.37 -19.95 10.80
CA SER A 64 8.27 -20.40 12.19
C SER A 64 9.01 -19.42 13.11
N LEU A 65 8.52 -19.21 14.34
CA LEU A 65 9.02 -18.19 15.28
C LEU A 65 10.52 -18.35 15.64
N ASP A 66 11.04 -19.57 15.58
CA ASP A 66 12.45 -19.93 15.73
C ASP A 66 13.35 -19.42 14.57
N LYS A 67 12.74 -18.99 13.47
CA LYS A 67 13.41 -18.45 12.27
C LYS A 67 13.06 -16.98 12.00
N ALA A 68 12.29 -16.34 12.88
CA ALA A 68 11.84 -14.97 12.71
C ALA A 68 12.94 -13.98 13.16
N GLU A 69 13.82 -13.59 12.24
CA GLU A 69 14.69 -12.43 12.42
C GLU A 69 13.90 -11.13 12.14
N LEU A 70 14.24 -10.05 12.87
CA LEU A 70 13.62 -8.72 12.83
C LEU A 70 13.22 -8.26 11.42
N LEU A 71 11.92 -8.08 11.17
CA LEU A 71 11.39 -7.56 9.91
C LEU A 71 11.46 -6.02 9.88
N VAL A 72 12.29 -5.46 8.99
CA VAL A 72 12.42 -4.01 8.75
C VAL A 72 12.01 -3.68 7.32
N MET A 73 11.20 -2.62 7.15
CA MET A 73 10.68 -2.19 5.85
C MET A 73 11.54 -1.05 5.22
N ALA A 74 12.06 -1.22 3.99
CA ALA A 74 12.83 -0.22 3.22
C ALA A 74 12.70 -0.38 1.69
N LEU A 75 12.72 0.74 0.95
CA LEU A 75 12.42 0.89 -0.49
C LEU A 75 13.56 0.37 -1.44
N ASN A 76 13.22 -0.02 -2.68
CA ASN A 76 13.96 -0.99 -3.53
C ASN A 76 15.34 -0.54 -4.10
N ARG A 77 16.34 -1.43 -4.06
CA ARG A 77 17.20 -1.92 -5.17
C ARG A 77 18.17 -2.99 -4.65
N ASN A 78 18.25 -4.15 -5.30
CA ASN A 78 19.33 -5.17 -5.22
C ASN A 78 20.06 -5.33 -3.86
N ALA A 79 19.34 -5.47 -2.74
CA ALA A 79 19.97 -5.99 -1.54
C ALA A 79 20.18 -7.50 -1.73
N LYS A 80 21.41 -7.99 -1.53
CA LYS A 80 21.69 -9.43 -1.42
C LYS A 80 20.74 -10.00 -0.36
N SER A 81 19.79 -10.84 -0.79
CA SER A 81 18.73 -11.37 0.07
C SER A 81 19.33 -12.25 1.16
N ASN A 82 18.83 -12.11 2.39
CA ASN A 82 18.98 -13.13 3.43
C ASN A 82 18.54 -14.50 2.85
N PRO A 83 19.32 -15.59 3.00
CA PRO A 83 18.98 -16.90 2.47
C PRO A 83 17.58 -17.41 2.85
N ALA A 84 17.02 -16.99 3.98
CA ALA A 84 15.69 -17.43 4.46
C ALA A 84 14.48 -16.88 3.67
N ASN A 85 14.63 -15.80 2.87
CA ASN A 85 13.57 -15.20 2.03
C ASN A 85 14.01 -15.02 0.57
N SER A 86 14.99 -15.82 0.14
CA SER A 86 15.59 -15.76 -1.20
C SER A 86 14.63 -16.27 -2.28
N GLY A 87 13.56 -15.53 -2.58
CA GLY A 87 12.66 -15.89 -3.68
C GLY A 87 11.32 -15.17 -3.77
N LEU A 88 10.80 -14.61 -2.66
CA LEU A 88 9.51 -13.92 -2.68
C LEU A 88 9.61 -12.58 -3.41
N LYS A 89 8.80 -12.41 -4.47
CA LYS A 89 8.64 -11.16 -5.21
C LYS A 89 7.16 -10.80 -5.26
N ALA A 90 6.84 -9.52 -5.20
CA ALA A 90 5.49 -8.99 -5.37
C ALA A 90 5.53 -7.52 -5.78
N GLN A 91 4.53 -7.08 -6.53
CA GLN A 91 4.23 -5.66 -6.73
C GLN A 91 3.05 -5.30 -5.84
N LYS A 92 3.22 -4.30 -4.97
CA LYS A 92 2.22 -3.92 -3.97
C LYS A 92 1.99 -2.42 -4.04
N SER A 93 0.73 -2.00 -4.02
CA SER A 93 0.34 -0.60 -3.94
C SER A 93 -0.82 -0.37 -2.98
N PHE A 94 -0.84 0.83 -2.41
CA PHE A 94 -1.89 1.32 -1.53
C PHE A 94 -2.40 2.64 -2.11
N HIS A 95 -3.69 2.69 -2.44
CA HIS A 95 -4.33 3.88 -3.01
C HIS A 95 -5.26 4.47 -1.97
N CYS A 96 -4.84 5.60 -1.40
CA CYS A 96 -5.57 6.26 -0.32
C CYS A 96 -6.48 7.37 -0.87
N PHE A 97 -7.78 7.25 -0.62
CA PHE A 97 -8.80 8.22 -1.02
C PHE A 97 -9.66 8.57 0.19
N ASN A 98 -9.39 9.71 0.83
CA ASN A 98 -10.07 10.13 2.06
C ASN A 98 -10.01 9.02 3.13
N ASP A 99 -11.15 8.36 3.39
CA ASP A 99 -11.35 7.30 4.36
C ASP A 99 -11.22 5.88 3.78
N ILE A 100 -10.97 5.73 2.48
CA ILE A 100 -10.79 4.44 1.82
C ILE A 100 -9.31 4.21 1.47
N ILE A 101 -8.81 3.03 1.78
CA ILE A 101 -7.53 2.52 1.29
C ILE A 101 -7.80 1.32 0.40
N VAL A 102 -7.38 1.37 -0.87
CA VAL A 102 -7.44 0.23 -1.78
C VAL A 102 -6.06 -0.42 -1.85
N CYS A 103 -5.99 -1.68 -1.44
CA CYS A 103 -4.75 -2.44 -1.31
C CYS A 103 -4.68 -3.48 -2.43
N LEU A 104 -3.67 -3.35 -3.29
CA LEU A 104 -3.49 -4.20 -4.47
C LEU A 104 -2.14 -4.90 -4.44
N GLY A 105 -2.14 -6.16 -4.87
CA GLY A 105 -0.95 -6.98 -5.06
C GLY A 105 -1.00 -7.73 -6.37
N SER A 106 0.09 -7.77 -7.11
CA SER A 106 0.23 -8.57 -8.33
C SER A 106 1.62 -9.20 -8.41
N SER A 107 1.79 -10.18 -9.29
CA SER A 107 3.06 -10.88 -9.49
C SER A 107 3.67 -11.43 -8.20
N ILE A 108 2.82 -11.88 -7.28
CA ILE A 108 3.23 -12.52 -6.03
C ILE A 108 3.78 -13.89 -6.41
N SER A 109 5.06 -14.10 -6.19
CA SER A 109 5.77 -15.29 -6.65
C SER A 109 6.83 -15.71 -5.65
N HIS A 110 6.76 -16.96 -5.22
CA HIS A 110 7.79 -17.64 -4.44
C HIS A 110 7.80 -19.12 -4.82
N PRO A 111 8.30 -19.48 -6.02
CA PRO A 111 8.07 -20.79 -6.63
C PRO A 111 8.70 -21.95 -5.87
N ASN A 112 9.69 -21.69 -5.01
CA ASN A 112 10.41 -22.70 -4.23
C ASN A 112 10.01 -22.70 -2.74
N SER A 113 9.01 -21.91 -2.35
CA SER A 113 8.60 -21.83 -0.95
C SER A 113 7.95 -23.13 -0.48
N LYS A 114 8.47 -23.68 0.62
CA LYS A 114 7.84 -24.80 1.34
C LYS A 114 6.72 -24.32 2.27
N ASP A 115 6.76 -23.06 2.66
CA ASP A 115 5.78 -22.44 3.54
C ASP A 115 4.79 -21.56 2.74
N PRO A 116 3.55 -21.38 3.23
CA PRO A 116 2.56 -20.53 2.56
C PRO A 116 3.03 -19.08 2.45
N VAL A 117 2.74 -18.46 1.31
CA VAL A 117 2.84 -17.01 1.13
C VAL A 117 1.51 -16.40 1.55
N GLU A 118 1.55 -15.36 2.39
CA GLU A 118 0.36 -14.77 2.99
C GLU A 118 0.40 -13.23 2.83
N THR A 119 -0.76 -12.59 2.74
CA THR A 119 -0.89 -11.12 2.88
C THR A 119 -1.80 -10.78 4.04
N LEU A 120 -1.27 -10.09 5.05
CA LEU A 120 -2.04 -9.77 6.25
C LEU A 120 -2.94 -8.57 6.02
N LEU A 121 -4.19 -8.66 6.45
CA LEU A 121 -5.13 -7.55 6.49
C LEU A 121 -5.02 -6.83 7.84
N PHE A 122 -5.15 -7.60 8.93
CA PHE A 122 -4.94 -7.10 10.28
C PHE A 122 -4.45 -8.21 11.20
N GLN A 123 -3.82 -7.79 12.29
CA GLN A 123 -3.50 -8.58 13.46
C GLN A 123 -3.72 -7.68 14.66
N GLN A 124 -4.60 -8.08 15.57
CA GLN A 124 -5.03 -7.25 16.69
C GLN A 124 -5.14 -8.07 17.96
N HIS A 125 -4.77 -7.44 19.07
CA HIS A 125 -5.02 -7.98 20.39
C HIS A 125 -6.49 -7.81 20.77
N LEU A 126 -7.08 -8.82 21.39
CA LEU A 126 -8.44 -8.75 21.94
C LEU A 126 -8.33 -8.43 23.43
N LYS A 127 -8.83 -7.25 23.83
CA LYS A 127 -8.85 -6.82 25.25
C LYS A 127 -9.57 -7.81 26.17
N LYS A 128 -10.52 -8.56 25.62
CA LYS A 128 -11.21 -9.69 26.25
C LYS A 128 -11.38 -10.80 25.23
N ALA A 129 -11.37 -12.07 25.66
CA ALA A 129 -11.54 -13.23 24.78
C ALA A 129 -12.83 -13.16 23.93
N ASP A 130 -13.88 -12.58 24.49
CA ASP A 130 -15.21 -12.44 23.88
C ASP A 130 -15.38 -11.15 23.07
N HIS A 131 -14.39 -10.25 23.02
CA HIS A 131 -14.48 -9.02 22.24
C HIS A 131 -14.65 -9.36 20.75
N PRO A 132 -15.79 -9.04 20.12
CA PRO A 132 -16.13 -9.59 18.82
C PRO A 132 -15.36 -8.92 17.67
N ILE A 133 -15.24 -9.64 16.56
CA ILE A 133 -15.03 -9.05 15.24
C ILE A 133 -16.31 -9.22 14.42
N GLY A 134 -16.59 -8.29 13.51
CA GLY A 134 -17.73 -8.42 12.60
C GLY A 134 -17.35 -9.22 11.35
N ILE A 135 -18.17 -10.18 10.97
CA ILE A 135 -18.05 -10.93 9.70
C ILE A 135 -19.41 -10.96 9.02
N ASN A 136 -19.53 -10.31 7.87
CA ASN A 136 -20.77 -10.24 7.08
C ASN A 136 -22.00 -9.81 7.92
N GLY A 137 -21.80 -8.81 8.77
CA GLY A 137 -22.84 -8.25 9.65
C GLY A 137 -23.15 -9.07 10.90
N LYS A 138 -22.41 -10.15 11.16
CA LYS A 138 -22.53 -10.96 12.39
C LYS A 138 -21.32 -10.76 13.28
N ASP A 139 -21.55 -10.56 14.57
CA ASP A 139 -20.50 -10.54 15.57
C ASP A 139 -20.00 -11.95 15.86
N VAL A 140 -18.67 -12.11 15.86
CA VAL A 140 -17.99 -13.38 16.13
C VAL A 140 -17.11 -13.23 17.36
N SER A 141 -17.56 -13.82 18.47
CA SER A 141 -16.88 -13.85 19.77
C SER A 141 -16.36 -15.25 20.17
N ALA A 142 -16.59 -16.29 19.36
CA ALA A 142 -16.07 -17.65 19.60
C ALA A 142 -14.54 -17.71 19.55
N LEU A 143 -13.92 -18.35 20.55
CA LEU A 143 -12.47 -18.52 20.66
C LEU A 143 -12.18 -19.94 21.19
N PRO A 144 -11.50 -20.82 20.43
CA PRO A 144 -10.86 -20.56 19.14
C PRO A 144 -11.87 -20.38 18.00
N TYR A 145 -11.45 -19.66 16.97
CA TYR A 145 -12.11 -19.54 15.68
C TYR A 145 -11.06 -19.67 14.58
N ASP A 146 -11.32 -20.49 13.58
CA ASP A 146 -10.47 -20.62 12.40
C ASP A 146 -11.34 -21.00 11.20
N LYS A 147 -11.48 -20.08 10.24
CA LYS A 147 -12.30 -20.30 9.04
C LYS A 147 -11.66 -19.67 7.81
N THR A 148 -11.90 -20.33 6.68
CA THR A 148 -11.57 -19.84 5.34
C THR A 148 -12.84 -19.37 4.63
N PHE A 149 -12.74 -18.26 3.92
CA PHE A 149 -13.78 -17.65 3.11
C PHE A 149 -13.25 -17.40 1.70
N THR A 150 -14.04 -17.78 0.70
CA THR A 150 -13.72 -17.55 -0.72
C THR A 150 -14.75 -16.64 -1.42
N SER A 151 -15.89 -16.42 -0.78
CA SER A 151 -16.93 -15.49 -1.22
C SER A 151 -16.63 -14.05 -0.79
N PRO A 152 -17.29 -13.05 -1.41
CA PRO A 152 -17.18 -11.68 -0.97
C PRO A 152 -17.45 -11.55 0.53
N THR A 153 -16.53 -10.90 1.24
CA THR A 153 -16.57 -10.82 2.70
C THR A 153 -16.36 -9.38 3.15
N LEU A 154 -17.20 -8.94 4.09
CA LEU A 154 -17.07 -7.69 4.81
C LEU A 154 -16.67 -7.98 6.25
N LEU A 155 -15.48 -7.55 6.65
CA LEU A 155 -15.01 -7.63 8.03
C LEU A 155 -15.17 -6.29 8.73
N CYS A 156 -15.38 -6.33 10.04
CA CYS A 156 -15.17 -5.22 10.95
C CYS A 156 -14.15 -5.66 12.00
N ASP A 157 -13.05 -4.93 12.13
CA ASP A 157 -12.00 -5.21 13.10
C ASP A 157 -12.38 -4.68 14.50
N VAL A 158 -11.51 -4.88 15.50
CA VAL A 158 -11.86 -4.52 16.90
C VAL A 158 -11.81 -3.02 17.20
N VAL A 159 -11.25 -2.23 16.29
CA VAL A 159 -11.20 -0.76 16.42
C VAL A 159 -12.17 -0.05 15.46
N GLY A 160 -13.02 -0.82 14.77
CA GLY A 160 -14.11 -0.30 13.94
C GLY A 160 -13.75 -0.03 12.48
N ASN A 161 -12.58 -0.46 11.99
CA ASN A 161 -12.29 -0.40 10.55
C ASN A 161 -12.98 -1.54 9.82
N TYR A 162 -13.49 -1.24 8.63
CA TYR A 162 -14.12 -2.26 7.79
C TYR A 162 -13.19 -2.69 6.66
N TYR A 163 -13.16 -3.99 6.37
CA TYR A 163 -12.37 -4.56 5.27
C TYR A 163 -13.32 -5.23 4.29
N HIS A 164 -13.19 -4.90 3.00
CA HIS A 164 -13.93 -5.56 1.93
C HIS A 164 -13.00 -6.40 1.07
N ILE A 165 -13.34 -7.67 0.94
CA ILE A 165 -12.66 -8.63 0.09
C ILE A 165 -13.68 -9.06 -0.98
N PRO A 166 -13.44 -8.82 -2.28
CA PRO A 166 -14.41 -9.08 -3.36
C PRO A 166 -14.61 -10.57 -3.72
N GLY A 167 -14.07 -11.50 -2.92
CA GLY A 167 -14.09 -12.95 -3.17
C GLY A 167 -13.00 -13.42 -4.13
N LYS A 168 -13.06 -14.69 -4.53
CA LYS A 168 -12.09 -15.40 -5.40
C LYS A 168 -10.64 -15.34 -4.87
N GLN A 169 -10.49 -15.24 -3.56
CA GLN A 169 -9.24 -15.18 -2.83
C GLN A 169 -9.47 -15.94 -1.52
N ASP A 170 -8.46 -16.68 -1.04
CA ASP A 170 -8.58 -17.47 0.18
C ASP A 170 -8.35 -16.58 1.40
N LEU A 171 -9.44 -15.99 1.92
CA LEU A 171 -9.40 -15.21 3.15
C LEU A 171 -9.47 -16.15 4.35
N ARG A 172 -8.43 -16.15 5.17
CA ARG A 172 -8.42 -16.85 6.47
C ARG A 172 -8.62 -15.87 7.62
N ILE A 173 -9.44 -16.27 8.56
CA ILE A 173 -9.76 -15.50 9.76
C ILE A 173 -9.56 -16.40 10.96
N SER A 174 -8.76 -15.94 11.92
CA SER A 174 -8.44 -16.70 13.12
C SER A 174 -8.63 -15.86 14.38
N ARG A 175 -9.19 -16.45 15.43
CA ARG A 175 -9.20 -15.93 16.80
C ARG A 175 -8.62 -17.00 17.73
N GLN A 176 -7.54 -16.70 18.44
CA GLN A 176 -6.82 -17.66 19.27
C GLN A 176 -6.25 -17.01 20.53
N SER A 177 -6.04 -17.82 21.57
CA SER A 177 -5.23 -17.45 22.74
C SER A 177 -3.79 -17.93 22.54
N SER A 178 -2.82 -17.09 22.88
CA SER A 178 -1.44 -17.54 23.08
C SER A 178 -1.29 -18.31 24.39
N HIS A 179 -0.16 -19.00 24.56
CA HIS A 179 0.25 -19.63 25.82
C HIS A 179 0.43 -18.63 26.98
N THR A 180 0.51 -17.32 26.68
CA THR A 180 0.61 -16.24 27.68
C THR A 180 -0.74 -15.59 27.96
N ASN A 181 -1.86 -16.27 27.66
CA ASN A 181 -3.23 -15.76 27.78
C ASN A 181 -3.48 -14.43 27.03
N SER A 182 -2.73 -14.18 25.96
CA SER A 182 -2.99 -13.06 25.06
C SER A 182 -3.94 -13.50 23.95
N HIS A 183 -5.13 -12.91 23.91
CA HIS A 183 -6.13 -13.19 22.90
C HIS A 183 -5.89 -12.34 21.65
N GLN A 184 -6.06 -12.91 20.47
CA GLN A 184 -5.79 -12.22 19.22
C GLN A 184 -6.80 -12.58 18.14
N ALA A 185 -7.09 -11.61 17.27
CA ALA A 185 -7.76 -11.83 15.99
C ALA A 185 -6.81 -11.48 14.84
N ARG A 186 -6.87 -12.29 13.77
CA ARG A 186 -6.06 -12.11 12.56
C ARG A 186 -6.91 -12.38 11.34
N ALA A 187 -6.67 -11.62 10.28
CA ALA A 187 -7.19 -11.90 8.95
C ALA A 187 -6.08 -11.79 7.92
N TRP A 188 -6.00 -12.76 7.00
CA TRP A 188 -5.01 -12.76 5.93
C TRP A 188 -5.52 -13.44 4.67
N LEU A 189 -4.94 -13.06 3.55
CA LEU A 189 -5.13 -13.73 2.26
C LEU A 189 -4.02 -14.78 2.11
N ASP A 190 -4.41 -16.03 1.93
CA ASP A 190 -3.52 -17.17 1.73
C ASP A 190 -3.26 -17.35 0.22
N HIS A 191 -2.00 -17.31 -0.19
CA HIS A 191 -1.55 -17.51 -1.57
C HIS A 191 -0.98 -18.90 -1.80
N GLY A 192 -1.04 -19.77 -0.79
CA GLY A 192 -0.51 -21.13 -0.82
C GLY A 192 1.02 -21.21 -0.83
N THR A 193 1.54 -22.41 -1.00
CA THR A 193 2.97 -22.69 -1.18
C THR A 193 3.36 -22.63 -2.65
N GLN A 194 4.64 -22.47 -2.96
CA GLN A 194 5.15 -22.46 -4.35
C GLN A 194 4.40 -21.49 -5.27
N THR A 195 3.92 -20.38 -4.73
CA THR A 195 3.05 -19.42 -5.41
C THR A 195 3.72 -18.90 -6.68
N LYS A 196 2.96 -18.84 -7.79
CA LYS A 196 3.41 -18.27 -9.06
C LYS A 196 2.39 -17.27 -9.57
N ASN A 197 2.78 -16.00 -9.62
CA ASN A 197 1.97 -14.90 -10.14
C ASN A 197 0.58 -14.77 -9.48
N ALA A 198 0.49 -14.96 -8.16
CA ALA A 198 -0.72 -14.66 -7.42
C ALA A 198 -0.95 -13.15 -7.33
N SER A 199 -2.18 -12.78 -6.96
CA SER A 199 -2.62 -11.39 -6.81
C SER A 199 -3.55 -11.28 -5.62
N TYR A 200 -3.67 -10.07 -5.06
CA TYR A 200 -4.72 -9.76 -4.11
C TYR A 200 -5.37 -8.41 -4.37
N HIS A 201 -6.60 -8.28 -3.89
CA HIS A 201 -7.34 -7.05 -3.80
C HIS A 201 -8.21 -7.06 -2.55
N TYR A 202 -8.03 -6.07 -1.70
CA TYR A 202 -8.97 -5.71 -0.64
C TYR A 202 -9.02 -4.20 -0.47
N SER A 203 -10.06 -3.69 0.19
CA SER A 203 -10.14 -2.28 0.58
C SER A 203 -10.48 -2.15 2.06
N VAL A 204 -9.99 -1.05 2.65
CA VAL A 204 -10.21 -0.69 4.05
C VAL A 204 -11.00 0.61 4.09
N LEU A 205 -12.08 0.63 4.85
CA LEU A 205 -12.79 1.84 5.24
C LEU A 205 -12.39 2.18 6.68
N VAL A 206 -11.71 3.30 6.85
CA VAL A 206 -11.04 3.69 8.09
C VAL A 206 -11.98 4.52 8.95
N SER A 207 -12.20 4.06 10.19
CA SER A 207 -12.98 4.80 11.22
C SER A 207 -14.32 5.40 10.72
N PRO A 208 -15.18 4.66 10.00
CA PRO A 208 -16.45 5.20 9.50
C PRO A 208 -17.50 5.34 10.60
N ASN A 209 -18.44 6.28 10.40
CA ASN A 209 -19.72 6.26 11.12
C ASN A 209 -20.70 5.26 10.47
N LYS A 210 -21.86 5.03 11.11
CA LYS A 210 -22.85 4.04 10.65
C LYS A 210 -23.39 4.37 9.25
N GLU A 211 -23.70 5.65 8.97
CA GLU A 211 -24.20 6.05 7.66
C GLU A 211 -23.18 5.75 6.56
N ARG A 212 -21.89 6.00 6.85
CA ARG A 212 -20.80 5.79 5.91
C ARG A 212 -20.59 4.31 5.59
N VAL A 213 -20.76 3.42 6.58
CA VAL A 213 -20.71 1.96 6.39
C VAL A 213 -21.80 1.49 5.44
N GLU A 214 -23.05 1.93 5.66
CA GLU A 214 -24.17 1.54 4.79
C GLU A 214 -24.00 2.05 3.37
N ALA A 215 -23.57 3.31 3.20
CA ALA A 215 -23.21 3.85 1.90
C ALA A 215 -22.11 3.03 1.21
N TRP A 216 -21.09 2.59 1.97
CA TRP A 216 -19.97 1.84 1.43
C TRP A 216 -20.30 0.39 1.02
N LYS A 217 -21.28 -0.23 1.69
CA LYS A 217 -21.80 -1.55 1.30
C LYS A 217 -22.44 -1.51 -0.09
N ASN A 218 -23.15 -0.43 -0.41
CA ASN A 218 -23.82 -0.22 -1.69
C ASN A 218 -22.86 0.22 -2.79
N SER A 219 -21.88 1.07 -2.45
CA SER A 219 -20.85 1.55 -3.37
C SER A 219 -19.50 1.64 -2.69
N ARG A 220 -18.52 0.90 -3.21
CA ARG A 220 -17.17 0.88 -2.64
C ARG A 220 -16.42 2.21 -2.75
N GLY A 221 -16.92 3.15 -3.56
CA GLY A 221 -16.33 4.48 -3.72
C GLY A 221 -15.09 4.52 -4.60
N TYR A 222 -14.71 3.41 -5.25
CA TYR A 222 -13.60 3.36 -6.20
C TYR A 222 -13.88 2.40 -7.36
N THR A 223 -13.03 2.45 -8.39
CA THR A 223 -12.99 1.46 -9.46
C THR A 223 -11.55 1.14 -9.82
N LEU A 224 -11.27 -0.14 -10.07
CA LEU A 224 -10.00 -0.59 -10.63
C LEU A 224 -10.01 -0.34 -12.13
N LEU A 225 -9.07 0.48 -12.60
CA LEU A 225 -8.87 0.74 -14.03
C LEU A 225 -7.79 -0.17 -14.62
N ARG A 226 -6.86 -0.67 -13.77
CA ARG A 226 -5.87 -1.67 -14.12
C ARG A 226 -5.31 -2.32 -12.86
N HIS A 227 -5.07 -3.63 -12.89
CA HIS A 227 -4.46 -4.37 -11.78
C HIS A 227 -3.68 -5.57 -12.34
N ASP A 228 -2.43 -5.33 -12.72
CA ASP A 228 -1.53 -6.35 -13.27
C ASP A 228 -0.06 -6.05 -12.92
N SER A 229 0.87 -6.78 -13.54
CA SER A 229 2.32 -6.65 -13.34
C SER A 229 2.96 -5.40 -13.96
N GLY A 230 2.20 -4.64 -14.75
CA GLY A 230 2.63 -3.40 -15.36
C GLY A 230 2.22 -2.19 -14.54
N ALA A 231 1.00 -2.20 -14.01
CA ALA A 231 0.47 -1.10 -13.22
C ALA A 231 -0.73 -1.49 -12.34
N HIS A 232 -0.87 -0.75 -11.24
CA HIS A 232 -2.09 -0.69 -10.46
C HIS A 232 -2.69 0.71 -10.58
N ILE A 233 -3.91 0.82 -11.11
CA ILE A 233 -4.56 2.09 -11.39
C ILE A 233 -5.97 2.06 -10.80
N VAL A 234 -6.27 3.03 -9.94
CA VAL A 234 -7.53 3.12 -9.19
C VAL A 234 -8.11 4.51 -9.34
N ALA A 235 -9.39 4.62 -9.67
CA ALA A 235 -10.14 5.88 -9.70
C ALA A 235 -11.15 5.95 -8.56
N ALA A 236 -11.28 7.11 -7.93
CA ALA A 236 -12.29 7.42 -6.92
C ALA A 236 -12.76 8.87 -7.10
N GLY A 237 -14.05 9.05 -7.37
CA GLY A 237 -14.61 10.35 -7.73
C GLY A 237 -13.90 10.95 -8.95
N ASN A 238 -13.29 12.12 -8.76
CA ASN A 238 -12.52 12.84 -9.76
C ASN A 238 -11.00 12.61 -9.66
N THR A 239 -10.57 11.69 -8.82
CA THR A 239 -9.16 11.40 -8.57
C THR A 239 -8.79 10.04 -9.14
N THR A 240 -7.65 9.95 -9.83
CA THR A 240 -7.07 8.69 -10.30
C THR A 240 -5.66 8.56 -9.76
N SER A 241 -5.37 7.42 -9.14
CA SER A 241 -4.06 7.06 -8.61
C SER A 241 -3.44 5.98 -9.48
N TYR A 242 -2.20 6.18 -9.88
CA TYR A 242 -1.42 5.32 -10.76
C TYR A 242 -0.16 4.88 -10.02
N ALA A 243 0.01 3.58 -9.81
CA ALA A 243 1.29 2.97 -9.50
C ALA A 243 1.80 2.26 -10.76
N LEU A 244 2.80 2.85 -11.41
CA LEU A 244 3.33 2.39 -12.70
C LEU A 244 4.70 1.75 -12.45
N PHE A 245 4.78 0.42 -12.60
CA PHE A 245 5.98 -0.34 -12.25
C PHE A 245 7.01 -0.43 -13.38
N LYS A 246 6.63 -0.02 -14.58
CA LYS A 246 7.46 -0.02 -15.79
C LYS A 246 7.25 1.24 -16.63
N ALA A 247 8.25 1.58 -17.43
CA ALA A 247 8.08 2.52 -18.53
C ALA A 247 7.10 1.95 -19.57
N GLY A 248 6.38 2.82 -20.27
CA GLY A 248 5.44 2.43 -21.32
C GLY A 248 4.03 2.98 -21.09
N LYS A 249 3.05 2.32 -21.72
CA LYS A 249 1.64 2.74 -21.67
C LYS A 249 1.03 2.46 -20.31
N ALA A 250 0.21 3.39 -19.82
CA ALA A 250 -0.55 3.21 -18.57
C ALA A 250 -1.72 2.22 -18.75
N GLU A 251 -2.38 2.23 -19.91
CA GLU A 251 -3.46 1.29 -20.30
C GLU A 251 -4.57 1.17 -19.25
N ALA A 252 -4.93 2.29 -18.62
CA ALA A 252 -6.10 2.35 -17.75
C ALA A 252 -7.38 2.13 -18.59
N VAL A 253 -8.23 1.22 -18.13
CA VAL A 253 -9.53 0.95 -18.76
C VAL A 253 -10.43 2.18 -18.58
N PRO A 254 -10.96 2.78 -19.67
CA PRO A 254 -11.93 3.87 -19.59
C PRO A 254 -13.20 3.45 -18.85
N GLN A 255 -13.86 4.40 -18.20
CA GLN A 255 -15.15 4.16 -17.57
C GLN A 255 -16.26 4.85 -18.37
N GLU A 256 -17.33 4.12 -18.66
CA GLU A 256 -18.50 4.67 -19.32
C GLU A 256 -19.07 5.87 -18.54
N GLY A 257 -19.42 6.94 -19.26
CA GLY A 257 -19.95 8.17 -18.65
C GLY A 257 -18.95 8.99 -17.83
N LYS A 258 -17.65 8.66 -17.85
CA LYS A 258 -16.61 9.44 -17.18
C LYS A 258 -15.49 9.87 -18.14
N PRO A 259 -14.76 10.96 -17.81
CA PRO A 259 -13.58 11.35 -18.56
C PRO A 259 -12.55 10.21 -18.64
N ASN A 260 -11.90 10.09 -19.79
CA ASN A 260 -10.82 9.13 -19.97
C ASN A 260 -9.69 9.41 -18.96
N PRO A 261 -9.02 8.37 -18.44
CA PRO A 261 -7.84 8.54 -17.59
C PRO A 261 -6.79 9.42 -18.28
N ALA A 262 -6.33 10.46 -17.59
CA ALA A 262 -5.49 11.48 -18.21
C ALA A 262 -4.11 10.93 -18.61
N VAL A 263 -3.48 10.08 -17.78
CA VAL A 263 -2.15 9.54 -18.08
C VAL A 263 -2.23 8.35 -19.02
N ILE A 264 -1.53 8.40 -20.15
CA ILE A 264 -1.49 7.31 -21.14
C ILE A 264 -0.11 6.67 -21.32
N LYS A 265 0.98 7.36 -20.99
CA LYS A 265 2.34 6.83 -21.11
C LYS A 265 3.29 7.49 -20.12
N VAL A 266 4.27 6.74 -19.62
CA VAL A 266 5.39 7.26 -18.83
C VAL A 266 6.73 6.73 -19.34
N SER A 267 7.81 7.49 -19.19
CA SER A 267 9.16 7.06 -19.59
C SER A 267 9.90 6.22 -18.55
N ALA A 268 9.41 6.17 -17.30
CA ALA A 268 10.03 5.45 -16.21
C ALA A 268 8.99 5.04 -15.14
N PRO A 269 9.29 4.04 -14.28
CA PRO A 269 8.45 3.72 -13.13
C PRO A 269 8.22 4.94 -12.23
N CYS A 270 6.98 5.18 -11.84
CA CYS A 270 6.59 6.33 -11.03
C CYS A 270 5.23 6.12 -10.38
N LEU A 271 4.94 6.99 -9.42
CA LEU A 271 3.60 7.16 -8.85
C LEU A 271 3.01 8.46 -9.39
N ILE A 272 1.76 8.41 -9.83
CA ILE A 272 1.03 9.60 -10.27
C ILE A 272 -0.33 9.65 -9.58
N ILE A 273 -0.74 10.84 -9.15
CA ILE A 273 -2.13 11.12 -8.80
C ILE A 273 -2.61 12.25 -9.71
N THR A 274 -3.76 12.05 -10.35
CA THR A 274 -4.46 13.10 -11.10
C THR A 274 -5.77 13.42 -10.42
N LYS A 275 -6.14 14.71 -10.36
CA LYS A 275 -7.44 15.16 -9.89
C LYS A 275 -8.04 16.14 -10.90
N LEU A 276 -9.21 15.80 -11.43
CA LEU A 276 -9.94 16.63 -12.39
C LEU A 276 -10.95 17.52 -11.66
N GLU A 277 -10.81 18.82 -11.74
CA GLU A 277 -11.72 19.79 -11.12
C GLU A 277 -12.19 20.75 -12.19
N GLU A 278 -13.46 20.66 -12.57
CA GLU A 278 -14.07 21.43 -13.67
C GLU A 278 -13.24 21.31 -14.96
N ASN A 279 -12.53 22.37 -15.32
CA ASN A 279 -11.64 22.45 -16.48
C ASN A 279 -10.15 22.44 -16.10
N THR A 280 -9.79 21.89 -14.94
CA THR A 280 -8.40 21.84 -14.49
C THR A 280 -7.98 20.43 -14.13
N LEU A 281 -6.78 20.05 -14.54
CA LEU A 281 -6.14 18.79 -14.17
C LEU A 281 -4.97 19.07 -13.25
N LYS A 282 -5.11 18.70 -11.97
CA LYS A 282 -4.00 18.68 -11.01
C LYS A 282 -3.28 17.35 -11.13
N LEU A 283 -1.96 17.37 -11.31
CA LEU A 283 -1.15 16.18 -11.42
C LEU A 283 0.00 16.23 -10.42
N TYR A 284 0.17 15.15 -9.67
CA TYR A 284 1.23 14.94 -8.69
C TYR A 284 2.04 13.74 -9.13
N LEU A 285 3.36 13.90 -9.27
CA LEU A 285 4.26 12.85 -9.70
C LEU A 285 5.36 12.65 -8.67
N THR A 286 5.56 11.39 -8.28
CA THR A 286 6.70 10.97 -7.47
C THR A 286 7.53 9.98 -8.28
N GLY A 287 8.79 10.31 -8.52
CA GLY A 287 9.74 9.38 -9.12
C GLY A 287 10.12 8.27 -8.13
N SER A 288 10.32 7.05 -8.61
CA SER A 288 10.76 5.93 -7.75
C SER A 288 12.25 5.96 -7.41
N ASP A 289 12.99 6.95 -7.92
CA ASP A 289 14.42 7.11 -7.72
C ASP A 289 14.73 7.98 -6.49
N LEU A 290 15.16 7.33 -5.42
CA LEU A 290 15.63 7.99 -4.19
C LEU A 290 17.07 8.50 -4.30
N ARG A 291 17.77 8.20 -5.40
CA ARG A 291 19.21 8.50 -5.60
C ARG A 291 20.11 7.91 -4.50
N THR A 292 19.80 6.68 -4.08
CA THR A 292 20.62 5.91 -3.12
C THR A 292 21.98 5.56 -3.72
N PRO A 293 23.03 5.34 -2.89
CA PRO A 293 24.36 4.96 -3.33
C PRO A 293 24.38 3.88 -4.42
N SER A 294 25.26 4.02 -5.41
CA SER A 294 25.73 2.91 -6.23
C SER A 294 26.68 2.01 -5.43
N GLU A 295 27.06 0.85 -5.97
CA GLU A 295 28.00 -0.11 -5.35
C GLU A 295 29.43 0.42 -5.17
N GLU A 296 29.71 1.63 -5.64
CA GLU A 296 30.93 2.39 -5.39
C GLU A 296 30.65 3.38 -4.27
N ASP A 297 31.54 3.46 -3.27
CA ASP A 297 31.47 4.11 -1.95
C ASP A 297 31.02 5.60 -1.87
N GLU A 298 30.32 6.15 -2.86
CA GLU A 298 29.65 7.45 -2.78
C GLU A 298 28.29 7.33 -2.08
N ILE A 299 28.14 8.09 -0.98
CA ILE A 299 26.94 8.12 -0.12
C ILE A 299 25.66 8.51 -0.89
N PHE A 300 25.77 9.07 -2.11
CA PHE A 300 24.63 9.35 -3.00
C PHE A 300 25.04 9.33 -4.48
N ASN A 301 24.27 8.66 -5.34
CA ASN A 301 24.41 8.86 -6.79
C ASN A 301 23.91 10.28 -7.15
N SER A 302 24.82 11.19 -7.45
CA SER A 302 24.52 12.57 -7.82
C SER A 302 23.79 12.69 -9.17
N LYS A 303 23.90 11.68 -10.03
CA LYS A 303 23.23 11.58 -11.33
C LYS A 303 22.00 10.68 -11.21
N GLY A 304 20.88 11.25 -10.75
CA GLY A 304 19.58 10.55 -10.79
C GLY A 304 19.21 10.07 -12.21
N ASN A 305 18.15 9.28 -12.35
CA ASN A 305 17.71 8.67 -13.62
C ASN A 305 17.18 9.66 -14.70
N GLY A 306 17.48 10.95 -14.58
CA GLY A 306 17.00 12.00 -15.47
C GLY A 306 15.51 12.33 -15.26
N PRO A 307 14.93 13.14 -16.18
CA PRO A 307 13.54 13.52 -16.07
C PRO A 307 12.58 12.35 -16.34
N ILE A 308 11.42 12.40 -15.69
CA ILE A 308 10.29 11.51 -16.02
C ILE A 308 9.36 12.23 -16.98
N ILE A 309 9.12 11.61 -18.13
CA ILE A 309 8.23 12.12 -19.17
C ILE A 309 6.87 11.45 -19.01
N VAL A 310 5.80 12.24 -18.94
CA VAL A 310 4.42 11.78 -18.84
C VAL A 310 3.65 12.26 -20.07
N THR A 311 3.05 11.36 -20.82
CA THR A 311 2.15 11.71 -21.92
C THR A 311 0.70 11.61 -21.43
N LEU A 312 -0.06 12.67 -21.70
CA LEU A 312 -1.46 12.82 -21.35
C LEU A 312 -2.38 12.64 -22.57
N ASN A 313 -3.58 12.13 -22.31
CA ASN A 313 -4.69 12.06 -23.24
C ASN A 313 -5.43 13.40 -23.26
N GLY A 314 -5.13 14.22 -24.25
CA GLY A 314 -5.78 15.50 -24.47
C GLY A 314 -4.80 16.68 -24.56
N PRO A 315 -5.26 17.77 -25.18
CA PRO A 315 -4.54 19.03 -25.18
C PRO A 315 -4.71 19.70 -23.81
N TYR A 316 -3.59 20.04 -23.18
CA TYR A 316 -3.53 20.75 -21.92
C TYR A 316 -2.51 21.88 -22.04
N THR A 317 -2.76 22.95 -21.31
CA THR A 317 -1.82 24.07 -21.15
C THR A 317 -1.37 24.13 -19.70
N LEU A 318 -0.05 24.13 -19.48
CA LEU A 318 0.53 24.25 -18.14
C LEU A 318 0.24 25.62 -17.54
N GLN A 319 -0.50 25.65 -16.43
CA GLN A 319 -0.82 26.87 -15.70
C GLN A 319 0.21 27.14 -14.60
N SER A 320 0.69 26.08 -13.94
CA SER A 320 1.73 26.16 -12.91
C SER A 320 2.41 24.81 -12.72
N GLY A 321 3.67 24.81 -12.30
CA GLY A 321 4.42 23.58 -11.99
C GLY A 321 5.93 23.82 -11.96
N ILE A 322 6.50 23.95 -10.77
CA ILE A 322 7.95 24.17 -10.61
C ILE A 322 8.69 22.90 -11.07
N GLY A 323 9.66 23.07 -11.98
CA GLY A 323 10.43 21.96 -12.52
C GLY A 323 9.66 21.06 -13.49
N VAL A 324 8.54 21.57 -14.04
CA VAL A 324 7.71 20.88 -15.04
C VAL A 324 7.67 21.70 -16.32
N ALA A 325 8.03 21.09 -17.44
CA ALA A 325 7.81 21.66 -18.76
C ALA A 325 6.70 20.89 -19.49
N ALA A 326 5.91 21.56 -20.33
CA ALA A 326 4.82 20.96 -21.08
C ALA A 326 4.90 21.31 -22.57
N THR A 327 4.65 20.33 -23.42
CA THR A 327 4.58 20.48 -24.87
C THR A 327 3.35 19.76 -25.40
N THR A 328 2.54 20.45 -26.19
CA THR A 328 1.30 19.89 -26.75
C THR A 328 1.42 19.77 -28.26
N VAL A 329 1.28 18.55 -28.78
CA VAL A 329 1.39 18.20 -30.20
C VAL A 329 0.31 17.17 -30.53
N ASP A 330 -0.38 17.33 -31.66
CA ASP A 330 -1.41 16.41 -32.16
C ASP A 330 -2.48 16.01 -31.11
N GLY A 331 -2.95 17.00 -30.34
CA GLY A 331 -3.98 16.79 -29.31
C GLY A 331 -3.53 16.00 -28.08
N LYS A 332 -2.22 15.80 -27.90
CA LYS A 332 -1.63 15.16 -26.71
C LYS A 332 -0.64 16.10 -26.05
N THR A 333 -0.58 16.04 -24.72
CA THR A 333 0.35 16.85 -23.93
C THR A 333 1.43 15.97 -23.34
N THR A 334 2.69 16.37 -23.49
CA THR A 334 3.83 15.73 -22.86
C THR A 334 4.36 16.64 -21.77
N LEU A 335 4.45 16.11 -20.55
CA LEU A 335 5.05 16.77 -19.40
C LEU A 335 6.44 16.18 -19.13
N ASN A 336 7.40 17.04 -18.85
CA ASN A 336 8.75 16.67 -18.46
C ASN A 336 8.99 17.10 -17.01
N PHE A 337 9.11 16.12 -16.11
CA PHE A 337 9.33 16.31 -14.67
C PHE A 337 10.80 16.10 -14.30
N ASN A 338 11.46 17.15 -13.82
CA ASN A 338 12.82 17.07 -13.29
C ASN A 338 12.83 16.50 -11.86
N THR A 339 12.68 15.18 -11.73
CA THR A 339 12.55 14.52 -10.42
C THR A 339 13.79 14.65 -9.55
N ASP A 340 13.58 14.81 -8.24
CA ASP A 340 14.64 14.95 -7.23
C ASP A 340 14.35 14.08 -6.00
N ARG A 341 15.15 13.01 -5.80
CA ARG A 341 15.21 12.20 -4.58
C ARG A 341 13.83 11.76 -4.04
N GLY A 342 12.96 11.24 -4.91
CA GLY A 342 11.62 10.80 -4.54
C GLY A 342 10.68 11.88 -4.00
N ARG A 343 10.99 13.17 -4.18
CA ARG A 343 10.06 14.27 -3.88
C ARG A 343 8.89 14.25 -4.86
N THR A 344 7.70 14.53 -4.34
CA THR A 344 6.52 14.72 -5.16
C THR A 344 6.58 16.09 -5.83
N LEU A 345 6.59 16.09 -7.16
CA LEU A 345 6.39 17.29 -7.97
C LEU A 345 4.92 17.44 -8.32
N ARG A 346 4.47 18.67 -8.50
CA ARG A 346 3.07 18.98 -8.82
C ARG A 346 2.96 19.99 -9.95
N CYS A 347 1.93 19.83 -10.77
CA CYS A 347 1.53 20.84 -11.74
C CYS A 347 0.00 20.95 -11.85
N VAL A 348 -0.45 22.09 -12.36
CA VAL A 348 -1.84 22.38 -12.71
C VAL A 348 -1.92 22.67 -14.20
N LEU A 349 -2.86 22.01 -14.86
CA LEU A 349 -3.11 22.06 -16.29
C LEU A 349 -4.54 22.52 -16.55
N LYS A 350 -4.79 23.13 -17.70
CA LYS A 350 -6.11 23.53 -18.18
C LYS A 350 -6.34 23.03 -19.60
#